data_AF-A0A2V6B8Y8-F1
#
_entry.id   AF-A0A2V6B8Y8-F1
#
_cell.length_a   1.000
_cell.length_b   1.000
_cell.length_c   1.000
_cell.angle_alpha   90.00
_cell.angle_beta   90.00
_cell.angle_gamma   90.00
#
_symmetry.space_group_name_H-M   'P 1'
#
loop_
_entity.id
_entity.type
_entity.pdbx_description
1 polymer ?
#
loop_
_entity_poly.entity_id
_entity_poly.type
_entity_poly.pdbx_seq_one_letter_code
_entity_poly.pdbx_strand_id
1 'polypeptide(L)'
;MKSEDPLLAAWDKMLARKGDAPAVFDTRGNVIRTFFEVDKHAREIEAKTKPHNLNAIRIGNHVNWPSLFLACTRKQNIVLPIDESL
;
A
#
# COMPACT_ATOMS: atom_id res chain seq x y z
N MET A 1 15.64 -9.98 -2.00
CA MET A 1 16.15 -9.63 -0.66
C MET A 1 14.95 -9.50 0.24
N LYS A 2 14.82 -10.32 1.30
CA LYS A 2 13.70 -10.17 2.24
C LYS A 2 13.79 -8.75 2.79
N SER A 3 12.68 -8.01 2.74
CA SER A 3 12.62 -6.72 3.40
C SER A 3 12.83 -6.96 4.89
N GLU A 4 13.82 -6.31 5.50
CA GLU A 4 13.99 -6.27 6.96
C GLU A 4 12.86 -5.49 7.64
N ASP A 5 12.00 -4.82 6.86
CA ASP A 5 10.85 -4.09 7.37
C ASP A 5 9.77 -5.05 7.94
N PRO A 6 9.45 -4.95 9.24
CA PRO A 6 8.44 -5.79 9.87
C PRO A 6 7.03 -5.64 9.29
N LEU A 7 6.67 -4.47 8.75
CA LEU A 7 5.37 -4.26 8.10
C LEU A 7 5.30 -5.00 6.78
N LEU A 8 6.38 -4.99 5.99
CA LEU A 8 6.43 -5.77 4.75
C LEU A 8 6.42 -7.27 5.01
N ALA A 9 7.11 -7.74 6.05
CA ALA A 9 7.05 -9.15 6.45
C ALA A 9 5.64 -9.56 6.92
N ALA A 10 4.95 -8.69 7.66
CA ALA A 10 3.57 -8.91 8.07
C ALA A 10 2.61 -8.89 6.87
N TRP A 11 2.84 -7.98 5.91
CA TRP A 11 2.08 -7.91 4.67
C TRP A 11 2.21 -9.19 3.85
N ASP A 12 3.43 -9.70 3.64
CA ASP A 12 3.65 -10.93 2.88
C ASP A 12 2.93 -12.13 3.52
N LYS A 13 2.96 -12.25 4.86
CA LYS A 13 2.21 -13.29 5.60
C LYS A 13 0.71 -13.14 5.43
N MET A 14 0.21 -11.92 5.47
CA MET A 14 -1.21 -11.63 5.34
C MET A 14 -1.67 -11.90 3.90
N LEU A 15 -0.91 -11.48 2.89
CA LEU A 15 -1.16 -11.75 1.47
C LEU A 15 -1.23 -13.25 1.19
N ALA A 16 -0.30 -14.04 1.72
CA ALA A 16 -0.33 -15.49 1.57
C ALA A 16 -1.59 -16.15 2.17
N ARG A 17 -2.18 -15.55 3.21
CA ARG A 17 -3.38 -16.06 3.88
C ARG A 17 -4.69 -15.53 3.30
N LYS A 18 -4.65 -14.33 2.71
CA LYS A 18 -5.84 -13.54 2.39
C LYS A 18 -5.92 -13.09 0.94
N GLY A 19 -4.97 -13.43 0.07
CA GLY A 19 -4.89 -13.09 -1.36
C GLY A 19 -6.17 -12.49 -1.96
N ASP A 20 -7.13 -13.34 -2.33
CA ASP A 20 -8.37 -12.92 -3.01
C ASP A 20 -9.48 -12.43 -2.06
N ALA A 21 -9.26 -12.43 -0.75
CA ALA A 21 -10.18 -11.87 0.20
C ALA A 21 -10.26 -10.33 0.07
N PRO A 22 -11.42 -9.73 0.34
CA PRO A 22 -11.58 -8.28 0.33
C PRO A 22 -10.64 -7.56 1.30
N ALA A 23 -10.02 -6.48 0.83
CA ALA A 23 -9.09 -5.65 1.62
C ALA A 23 -9.58 -4.21 1.77
N VAL A 24 -10.17 -3.65 0.71
CA VAL A 24 -10.69 -2.28 0.68
C VAL A 24 -12.14 -2.31 0.23
N PHE A 25 -13.00 -1.67 1.01
CA PHE A 25 -14.42 -1.53 0.72
C PHE A 25 -14.77 -0.07 0.44
N ASP A 26 -15.80 0.17 -0.35
CA ASP A 26 -16.40 1.50 -0.46
C ASP A 26 -17.33 1.79 0.74
N THR A 27 -17.87 3.01 0.80
CA THR A 27 -18.79 3.43 1.87
C THR A 27 -20.13 2.70 1.86
N ARG A 28 -20.41 1.92 0.82
CA ARG A 28 -21.61 1.08 0.68
C ARG A 28 -21.32 -0.40 0.97
N GLY A 29 -20.08 -0.74 1.33
CA GLY A 29 -19.65 -2.11 1.60
C GLY A 29 -19.33 -2.94 0.37
N ASN A 30 -19.27 -2.36 -0.83
CA ASN A 30 -18.80 -3.07 -2.01
C ASN A 30 -17.28 -3.24 -1.94
N VAL A 31 -16.79 -4.40 -2.39
CA VAL A 31 -15.36 -4.67 -2.47
C VAL A 31 -14.76 -3.82 -3.59
N ILE A 32 -13.82 -2.94 -3.26
CA ILE A 32 -13.07 -2.18 -4.26
C ILE A 32 -11.78 -2.91 -4.65
N ARG A 33 -11.06 -3.47 -3.67
CA ARG A 33 -9.84 -4.26 -3.91
C ARG A 33 -9.71 -5.45 -2.98
N THR A 34 -9.17 -6.55 -3.50
CA THR A 34 -8.64 -7.67 -2.70
C THR A 34 -7.21 -7.38 -2.22
N PHE A 35 -6.70 -8.21 -1.30
CA PHE A 35 -5.31 -8.08 -0.85
C PHE A 35 -4.31 -8.30 -1.99
N PHE A 36 -4.60 -9.24 -2.89
CA PHE A 36 -3.82 -9.48 -4.10
C PHE A 36 -3.79 -8.27 -5.02
N GLU A 37 -4.94 -7.63 -5.26
CA GLU A 37 -5.01 -6.45 -6.11
C GLU A 37 -4.28 -5.25 -5.50
N VAL A 38 -4.34 -5.08 -4.17
CA VAL A 38 -3.54 -4.08 -3.46
C VAL A 38 -2.05 -4.32 -3.68
N ASP A 39 -1.59 -5.58 -3.54
CA ASP A 39 -0.17 -5.92 -3.71
C ASP A 39 0.29 -5.73 -5.16
N LYS A 40 -0.49 -6.24 -6.12
CA LYS A 40 -0.21 -6.08 -7.56
C LYS A 40 -0.05 -4.62 -7.93
N HIS A 41 -0.99 -3.78 -7.51
CA HIS A 41 -0.91 -2.34 -7.77
C HIS A 41 0.29 -1.69 -7.06
N ALA A 42 0.64 -2.14 -5.84
CA ALA A 42 1.83 -1.66 -5.14
C ALA A 42 3.12 -1.98 -5.92
N ARG A 43 3.22 -3.16 -6.55
CA ARG A 43 4.37 -3.54 -7.40
C ARG A 43 4.48 -2.67 -8.66
N GLU A 44 3.35 -2.33 -9.27
CA GLU A 44 3.31 -1.44 -10.44
C GLU A 44 3.78 -0.01 -10.09
N ILE A 45 3.41 0.50 -8.91
CA ILE A 45 3.90 1.78 -8.39
C ILE A 45 5.39 1.67 -8.04
N GLU A 46 5.79 0.62 -7.32
CA GLU A 46 7.18 0.38 -6.89
C GLU A 46 8.16 0.46 -8.06
N ALA A 47 7.79 -0.08 -9.23
CA ALA A 47 8.62 -0.03 -10.43
C ALA A 47 8.94 1.40 -10.92
N LYS A 48 8.10 2.38 -10.56
CA LYS A 48 8.21 3.80 -10.97
C LYS A 48 8.72 4.71 -9.85
N THR A 49 8.73 4.23 -8.60
CA THR A 49 9.10 5.02 -7.42
C THR A 49 10.61 5.03 -7.21
N LYS A 50 11.18 6.24 -7.03
CA LYS A 50 12.58 6.42 -6.64
C LYS A 50 12.78 6.07 -5.15
N PRO A 51 13.87 5.36 -4.78
CA PRO A 51 14.15 4.99 -3.40
C PRO A 51 14.74 6.13 -2.57
N HIS A 52 14.70 5.97 -1.25
CA HIS A 52 15.25 6.88 -0.23
C HIS A 52 14.76 8.32 -0.33
N ASN A 53 13.46 8.49 -0.55
CA ASN A 53 12.83 9.80 -0.73
C ASN A 53 11.64 10.03 0.20
N LEU A 54 11.24 11.29 0.35
CA LEU A 54 9.99 11.67 1.00
C LEU A 54 8.83 11.59 0.00
N ASN A 55 7.73 10.94 0.38
CA ASN A 55 6.52 10.89 -0.43
C ASN A 55 5.32 11.32 0.41
N ALA A 56 4.64 12.38 -0.02
CA ALA A 56 3.37 12.78 0.56
C ALA A 56 2.24 11.89 0.02
N ILE A 57 1.47 11.29 0.91
CA ILE A 57 0.32 10.44 0.56
C ILE A 57 -0.91 10.95 1.31
N ARG A 58 -2.00 11.14 0.58
CA ARG A 58 -3.31 11.42 1.16
C ARG A 58 -3.90 10.12 1.73
N ILE A 59 -3.64 9.86 3.00
CA ILE A 59 -4.16 8.67 3.69
C ILE A 59 -5.63 8.92 4.07
N GLY A 60 -6.49 7.93 3.87
CA GLY A 60 -7.90 7.98 4.31
C GLY A 60 -8.93 8.32 3.22
N ASN A 61 -8.63 9.23 2.29
CA ASN A 61 -9.57 9.62 1.22
C ASN A 61 -9.26 9.01 -0.16
N HIS A 62 -8.19 8.22 -0.28
CA HIS A 62 -7.76 7.67 -1.57
C HIS A 62 -7.70 6.14 -1.53
N VAL A 63 -8.53 5.48 -2.34
CA VAL A 63 -8.64 4.01 -2.39
C VAL A 63 -7.29 3.29 -2.61
N ASN A 64 -6.34 3.91 -3.32
CA ASN A 64 -5.02 3.32 -3.58
C ASN A 64 -3.97 3.65 -2.51
N TRP A 65 -4.32 4.34 -1.41
CA TRP A 65 -3.36 4.65 -0.34
C TRP A 65 -2.61 3.41 0.19
N PRO A 66 -3.22 2.22 0.35
CA PRO A 66 -2.49 1.04 0.83
C PRO A 66 -1.39 0.62 -0.15
N SER A 67 -1.67 0.66 -1.46
CA SER A 67 -0.70 0.32 -2.50
C SER A 67 0.43 1.34 -2.57
N LEU A 68 0.12 2.64 -2.46
CA LEU A 68 1.12 3.71 -2.41
C LEU A 68 2.04 3.57 -1.19
N PHE A 69 1.46 3.25 -0.03
CA PHE A 69 2.20 3.03 1.20
C PHE A 69 3.18 1.86 1.05
N LEU A 70 2.69 0.68 0.61
CA LEU A 70 3.54 -0.50 0.40
C LEU A 70 4.67 -0.25 -0.59
N ALA A 71 4.39 0.44 -1.70
CA ALA A 71 5.40 0.80 -2.70
C ALA A 71 6.49 1.70 -2.10
N CYS A 72 6.10 2.71 -1.30
CA CYS A 72 7.03 3.59 -0.62
C CYS A 72 7.87 2.83 0.41
N THR A 73 7.26 1.98 1.24
CA THR A 73 7.98 1.17 2.24
C THR A 73 9.01 0.26 1.57
N ARG A 74 8.66 -0.39 0.46
CA ARG A 74 9.62 -1.24 -0.31
C ARG A 74 10.81 -0.47 -0.88
N LYS A 75 10.62 0.82 -1.13
CA LYS A 75 11.65 1.74 -1.61
C LYS A 75 12.38 2.48 -0.49
N GLN A 76 12.14 2.11 0.77
CA GLN A 76 12.71 2.75 1.97
C GLN A 76 12.41 4.25 2.00
N ASN A 77 11.23 4.63 1.51
CA ASN A 77 10.76 6.01 1.49
C ASN A 77 10.02 6.33 2.80
N ILE A 78 10.16 7.56 3.26
CA ILE A 78 9.36 8.09 4.36
C ILE A 78 8.02 8.54 3.77
N VAL A 79 6.93 8.00 4.31
CA VAL A 79 5.58 8.41 3.95
C VAL A 79 5.14 9.54 4.88
N LEU A 80 4.78 10.68 4.30
CA LEU A 80 4.14 11.78 5.01
C LEU A 80 2.63 11.74 4.75
N PRO A 81 1.80 11.33 5.72
CA PRO A 81 0.35 11.48 5.61
C PRO A 81 -0.01 12.96 5.56
N ILE A 82 -0.76 13.36 4.54
CA ILE A 82 -1.30 14.71 4.40
C ILE A 82 -2.82 14.67 4.35
N ASP A 83 -3.46 15.63 5.04
CA ASP A 83 -4.89 15.85 4.98
C ASP A 83 -5.28 16.56 3.68
N GLU A 84 -6.56 16.54 3.32
CA GLU A 84 -7.10 17.25 2.16
C GLU A 84 -7.14 18.77 2.35
N SER A 85 -7.16 19.25 3.59
CA SER A 85 -7.19 20.67 3.90
C SER A 85 -5.83 21.38 3.75
N LEU A 86 -4.77 20.67 3.37
CA LEU A 86 -3.40 21.17 3.22
C LEU A 86 -3.01 21.38 1.76
#